data_AF-A0A1V5GTK3-F1
#
_entry.id   AF-A0A1V5GTK3-F1
#
_cell.length_a   1.000
_cell.length_b   1.000
_cell.length_c   1.000
_cell.angle_alpha   90.00
_cell.angle_beta   90.00
_cell.angle_gamma   90.00
#
_symmetry.space_group_name_H-M   'P 1'
#
loop_
_entity.id
_entity.type
_entity.pdbx_description
1 polymer ?
#
loop_
_entity_poly.entity_id
_entity_poly.type
_entity_poly.pdbx_seq_one_letter_code
_entity_poly.pdbx_strand_id
1 'polypeptide(L)'
;MARWLERAKEQGAGAVATLADERVLAPLRARSGLELGVAPITPNVMGLVREATEHGMLGAGLRLVRRMGLWRMARVGWRGALKAPTILLRRDFPSILSVLYDIEYAAFRAFQPKILLLHPQIADLALALDQRRVFAGFAAAARRRWGAAPGVCTHNFGWMAQRLSEWGVDIRIAMTPVNREGWRMKPDRQTCERYLRDERFCVIADLPGVGSRVSEEEIAAARAFAAVKSVAIDPFMENANR
;
A
#
# COMPACT_ATOMS: atom_id res chain seq x y z
N MET A 1 -15.15 12.35 6.38
CA MET A 1 -14.77 11.17 5.58
C MET A 1 -15.95 10.55 4.84
N ALA A 2 -17.09 10.22 5.49
CA ALA A 2 -18.25 9.63 4.80
C ALA A 2 -18.76 10.45 3.59
N ARG A 3 -18.97 11.78 3.77
CA ARG A 3 -19.34 12.70 2.68
C ARG A 3 -18.33 12.77 1.54
N TRP A 4 -17.06 12.52 1.83
CA TRP A 4 -16.02 12.50 0.81
C TRP A 4 -16.09 11.23 -0.04
N LEU A 5 -16.33 10.07 0.58
CA LEU A 5 -16.51 8.81 -0.14
C LEU A 5 -17.70 8.86 -1.11
N GLU A 6 -18.79 9.52 -0.70
CA GLU A 6 -19.95 9.77 -1.57
C GLU A 6 -19.57 10.62 -2.77
N ARG A 7 -18.93 11.78 -2.55
CA ARG A 7 -18.44 12.64 -3.64
C ARG A 7 -17.48 11.91 -4.56
N ALA A 8 -16.54 11.13 -4.02
CA ALA A 8 -15.61 10.35 -4.81
C ALA A 8 -16.37 9.36 -5.71
N LYS A 9 -17.40 8.69 -5.18
CA LYS A 9 -18.26 7.80 -5.97
C LYS A 9 -19.07 8.55 -7.03
N GLU A 10 -19.65 9.70 -6.70
CA GLU A 10 -20.37 10.57 -7.65
C GLU A 10 -19.46 11.04 -8.79
N GLN A 11 -18.18 11.25 -8.50
CA GLN A 11 -17.13 11.58 -9.49
C GLN A 11 -16.60 10.36 -10.24
N GLY A 12 -17.21 9.18 -10.06
CA GLY A 12 -16.88 7.97 -10.80
C GLY A 12 -15.73 7.14 -10.22
N ALA A 13 -15.30 7.39 -8.98
CA ALA A 13 -14.30 6.54 -8.35
C ALA A 13 -14.81 5.09 -8.23
N GLY A 14 -13.99 4.13 -8.68
CA GLY A 14 -14.28 2.70 -8.58
C GLY A 14 -13.72 2.06 -7.31
N ALA A 15 -12.72 2.66 -6.68
CA ALA A 15 -12.06 2.13 -5.49
C ALA A 15 -11.38 3.21 -4.65
N VAL A 16 -11.07 2.87 -3.40
CA VAL A 16 -10.30 3.69 -2.47
C VAL A 16 -9.05 2.94 -2.06
N ALA A 17 -7.88 3.55 -2.28
CA ALA A 17 -6.62 3.09 -1.73
C ALA A 17 -6.41 3.69 -0.33
N THR A 18 -6.23 2.86 0.70
CA THR A 18 -6.19 3.38 2.08
C THR A 18 -5.45 2.48 3.05
N LEU A 19 -4.92 3.08 4.12
CA LEU A 19 -4.38 2.39 5.30
C LEU A 19 -5.52 1.82 6.14
N ALA A 20 -5.20 1.04 7.18
CA ALA A 20 -6.17 0.55 8.15
C ALA A 20 -6.73 1.69 9.05
N ASP A 21 -7.43 2.65 8.45
CA ASP A 21 -7.98 3.83 9.09
C ASP A 21 -9.50 3.70 9.25
N GLU A 22 -9.96 3.57 10.49
CA GLU A 22 -11.38 3.42 10.80
C GLU A 22 -12.23 4.62 10.38
N ARG A 23 -11.64 5.81 10.20
CA ARG A 23 -12.35 6.97 9.63
C ARG A 23 -12.80 6.71 8.20
N VAL A 24 -12.09 5.85 7.46
CA VAL A 24 -12.42 5.43 6.09
C VAL A 24 -13.19 4.12 6.10
N LEU A 25 -12.73 3.13 6.88
CA LEU A 25 -13.30 1.78 6.86
C LEU A 25 -14.67 1.69 7.53
N ALA A 26 -14.94 2.44 8.61
CA ALA A 26 -16.24 2.38 9.28
C ALA A 26 -17.38 2.89 8.37
N PRO A 27 -17.27 4.04 7.68
CA PRO A 27 -18.26 4.45 6.69
C PRO A 27 -18.46 3.45 5.55
N LEU A 28 -17.39 2.84 5.03
CA LEU A 28 -17.48 1.83 3.98
C LEU A 28 -18.19 0.55 4.44
N ARG A 29 -18.04 0.16 5.72
CA ARG A 29 -18.77 -0.98 6.30
C ARG A 29 -20.24 -0.66 6.57
N ALA A 30 -20.52 0.54 7.08
CA ALA A 30 -21.85 0.92 7.52
C ALA A 30 -22.82 1.20 6.37
N ARG A 31 -22.32 1.44 5.16
CA ARG A 31 -23.11 1.87 4.01
C ARG A 31 -22.98 0.89 2.86
N SER A 32 -23.89 -0.09 2.81
CA SER A 32 -23.97 -1.10 1.75
C SER A 32 -24.14 -0.52 0.33
N GLY A 33 -24.58 0.73 0.19
CA GLY A 33 -24.74 1.39 -1.12
C GLY A 33 -23.48 2.07 -1.68
N LEU A 34 -22.39 2.20 -0.89
CA LEU A 34 -21.10 2.67 -1.40
C LEU A 34 -20.37 1.50 -2.06
N GLU A 35 -20.73 1.19 -3.31
CA GLU A 35 -20.06 0.18 -4.14
C GLU A 35 -18.67 0.65 -4.59
N LEU A 36 -17.77 0.83 -3.63
CA LEU A 36 -16.36 1.17 -3.84
C LEU A 36 -15.50 -0.04 -3.50
N GLY A 37 -14.61 -0.43 -4.42
CA GLY A 37 -13.55 -1.36 -4.11
C GLY A 37 -12.60 -0.79 -3.04
N VAL A 38 -11.89 -1.66 -2.33
CA VAL A 38 -10.85 -1.26 -1.38
C VAL A 38 -9.52 -1.85 -1.79
N ALA A 39 -8.51 -0.99 -1.94
CA ALA A 39 -7.12 -1.36 -2.18
C ALA A 39 -6.29 -1.04 -0.93
N PRO A 40 -6.06 -2.00 -0.02
CA PRO A 40 -5.36 -1.72 1.22
C PRO A 40 -3.90 -1.39 0.96
N ILE A 41 -3.39 -0.39 1.66
CA ILE A 41 -1.96 -0.05 1.73
C ILE A 41 -1.46 -0.55 3.08
N THR A 42 -0.50 -1.49 3.09
CA THR A 42 -0.08 -2.20 4.30
C THR A 42 1.39 -2.67 4.22
N PRO A 43 2.12 -2.79 5.35
CA PRO A 43 1.72 -2.41 6.70
C PRO A 43 2.07 -0.95 6.98
N ASN A 44 1.21 -0.26 7.74
CA ASN A 44 1.59 1.02 8.33
C ASN A 44 2.54 0.78 9.52
N VAL A 45 3.84 0.77 9.22
CA VAL A 45 4.86 0.53 10.24
C VAL A 45 5.22 1.77 11.05
N MET A 46 4.67 2.95 10.77
CA MET A 46 5.07 4.18 11.50
C MET A 46 4.83 4.05 13.01
N GLY A 47 3.70 3.43 13.40
CA GLY A 47 3.43 3.11 14.79
C GLY A 47 4.45 2.13 15.38
N LEU A 48 4.86 1.11 14.63
CA LEU A 48 5.85 0.14 15.08
C LEU A 48 7.26 0.75 15.21
N VAL A 49 7.68 1.55 14.24
CA VAL A 49 9.00 2.20 14.23
C VAL A 49 9.11 3.14 15.43
N ARG A 50 8.08 3.94 15.69
CA ARG A 50 8.05 4.82 16.88
C ARG A 50 8.20 4.01 18.18
N GLU A 51 7.43 2.95 18.32
CA GLU A 51 7.46 2.08 19.49
C GLU A 51 8.81 1.37 19.66
N ALA A 52 9.44 0.99 18.56
CA ALA A 52 10.76 0.36 18.53
C ALA A 52 11.88 1.35 18.89
N THR A 53 11.78 2.60 18.44
CA THR A 53 12.71 3.67 18.83
C THR A 53 12.58 4.01 20.31
N GLU A 54 11.34 4.12 20.82
CA GLU A 54 11.11 4.52 22.20
C GLU A 54 11.41 3.42 23.23
N HIS A 55 11.26 2.14 22.88
CA HIS A 55 11.36 1.04 23.87
C HIS A 55 12.11 -0.21 23.37
N GLY A 56 12.81 -0.11 22.24
CA GLY A 56 13.46 -1.24 21.60
C GLY A 56 12.50 -2.20 20.90
N MET A 57 13.06 -3.05 20.02
CA MET A 57 12.29 -4.01 19.21
C MET A 57 11.49 -5.03 20.03
N LEU A 58 12.02 -5.45 21.19
CA LEU A 58 11.33 -6.38 22.09
C LEU A 58 10.13 -5.71 22.78
N GLY A 59 10.29 -4.46 23.23
CA GLY A 59 9.20 -3.68 23.83
C GLY A 59 8.07 -3.41 22.83
N ALA A 60 8.42 -3.05 21.60
CA ALA A 60 7.47 -2.86 20.51
C ALA A 60 6.72 -4.15 20.18
N GLY A 61 7.42 -5.29 20.11
CA GLY A 61 6.82 -6.60 19.89
C GLY A 61 5.84 -7.02 21.00
N LEU A 62 6.22 -6.86 22.27
CA LEU A 62 5.36 -7.19 23.40
C LEU A 62 4.09 -6.32 23.43
N ARG A 63 4.22 -5.02 23.12
CA ARG A 63 3.06 -4.12 23.05
C ARG A 63 2.17 -4.38 21.84
N LEU A 64 2.73 -4.80 20.71
CA LEU A 64 1.96 -5.26 19.56
C LEU A 64 1.09 -6.47 19.96
N VAL A 65 1.67 -7.47 20.64
CA VAL A 65 0.94 -8.63 21.16
C VAL A 65 -0.13 -8.22 22.18
N ARG A 66 0.20 -7.33 23.13
CA ARG A 66 -0.78 -6.83 24.11
C ARG A 66 -1.94 -6.06 23.46
N ARG A 67 -1.66 -5.21 22.45
CA ARG A 67 -2.68 -4.46 21.69
C ARG A 67 -3.60 -5.36 20.88
N MET A 68 -3.11 -6.52 20.42
CA MET A 68 -3.95 -7.47 19.69
C MET A 68 -5.08 -7.99 20.58
N GLY A 69 -4.84 -8.27 21.86
CA GLY A 69 -5.82 -8.92 22.74
C GLY A 69 -6.09 -10.38 22.34
N LEU A 70 -6.37 -11.23 23.34
CA LEU A 70 -6.51 -12.70 23.16
C LEU A 70 -7.52 -13.08 22.06
N TRP A 71 -8.63 -12.35 21.96
CA TRP A 71 -9.70 -12.58 20.98
C TRP A 71 -9.29 -12.35 19.52
N ARG A 72 -8.45 -11.34 19.27
CA ARG A 72 -7.98 -11.00 17.92
C ARG A 72 -6.82 -11.92 17.52
N MET A 73 -5.99 -12.35 18.48
CA MET A 73 -5.01 -13.41 18.28
C MET A 73 -5.66 -14.74 17.86
N ALA A 74 -6.79 -15.10 18.47
CA ALA A 74 -7.56 -16.28 18.07
C ALA A 74 -8.06 -16.17 16.62
N ARG A 75 -8.47 -14.98 16.16
CA ARG A 75 -8.91 -14.73 14.76
C ARG A 75 -7.78 -14.70 13.72
N VAL A 76 -6.56 -14.34 14.10
CA VAL A 76 -5.35 -14.39 13.24
C VAL A 76 -4.88 -15.84 13.02
N GLY A 77 -5.40 -16.78 13.81
CA GLY A 77 -5.13 -18.21 13.70
C GLY A 77 -3.94 -18.64 14.56
N TRP A 78 -4.06 -19.82 15.16
CA TRP A 78 -3.13 -20.43 16.12
C TRP A 78 -1.65 -20.43 15.65
N ARG A 79 -1.41 -20.42 14.33
CA ARG A 79 -0.07 -20.39 13.72
C ARG A 79 0.64 -19.03 13.82
N GLY A 80 -0.10 -17.92 13.80
CA GLY A 80 0.46 -16.57 13.98
C GLY A 80 0.77 -16.28 15.46
N ALA A 81 -0.12 -16.73 16.35
CA ALA A 81 0.01 -16.57 17.79
C ALA A 81 1.20 -17.33 18.39
N LEU A 82 1.39 -18.60 18.02
CA LEU A 82 2.49 -19.43 18.55
C LEU A 82 3.87 -19.04 18.03
N LYS A 83 3.96 -18.49 16.81
CA LYS A 83 5.25 -18.11 16.21
C LYS A 83 5.65 -16.67 16.52
N ALA A 84 4.72 -15.81 16.93
CA ALA A 84 4.99 -14.40 17.24
C ALA A 84 6.16 -14.20 18.24
N PRO A 85 6.25 -14.94 19.37
CA PRO A 85 7.35 -14.76 20.32
C PRO A 85 8.71 -15.16 19.72
N THR A 86 8.77 -16.29 19.00
CA THR A 86 10.00 -16.79 18.35
C THR A 86 10.45 -15.96 17.15
N ILE A 87 9.51 -15.35 16.42
CA ILE A 87 9.78 -14.48 15.27
C ILE A 87 10.33 -13.13 15.73
N LEU A 88 9.74 -12.54 16.77
CA LEU A 88 10.21 -11.29 17.37
C LEU A 88 11.60 -11.44 17.99
N LEU A 89 11.90 -12.61 18.57
CA LEU A 89 13.21 -12.91 19.16
C LEU A 89 14.33 -13.03 18.11
N ARG A 90 14.03 -13.47 16.88
CA ARG A 90 15.02 -13.64 15.80
C ARG A 90 15.39 -12.35 15.06
N ARG A 91 14.74 -11.21 15.36
CA ARG A 91 14.94 -9.92 14.67
C ARG A 91 14.82 -10.00 13.14
N ASP A 92 14.12 -11.01 12.62
CA ASP A 92 13.96 -11.21 11.18
C ASP A 92 12.88 -10.26 10.66
N PHE A 93 13.32 -9.11 10.14
CA PHE A 93 12.44 -8.03 9.69
C PHE A 93 11.34 -8.50 8.71
N PRO A 94 11.63 -9.31 7.67
CA PRO A 94 10.60 -9.96 6.85
C PRO A 94 9.54 -10.74 7.64
N SER A 95 9.94 -11.47 8.67
CA SER A 95 9.01 -12.25 9.50
C SER A 95 8.15 -11.35 10.40
N ILE A 96 8.70 -10.25 10.91
CA ILE A 96 7.92 -9.23 11.65
C ILE A 96 6.88 -8.58 10.73
N LEU A 97 7.30 -8.17 9.53
CA LEU A 97 6.38 -7.63 8.52
C LEU A 97 5.26 -8.63 8.20
N SER A 98 5.57 -9.92 8.07
CA SER A 98 4.58 -10.98 7.86
C SER A 98 3.45 -10.97 8.89
N VAL A 99 3.77 -10.74 10.16
CA VAL A 99 2.78 -10.68 11.25
C VAL A 99 1.98 -9.38 11.17
N LEU A 100 2.63 -8.25 10.91
CA LEU A 100 1.93 -6.96 10.77
C LEU A 100 0.93 -6.98 9.62
N TYR A 101 1.29 -7.58 8.48
CA TYR A 101 0.35 -7.73 7.37
C TYR A 101 -0.89 -8.51 7.79
N ASP A 102 -0.74 -9.61 8.54
CA ASP A 102 -1.89 -10.39 9.01
C ASP A 102 -2.83 -9.57 9.90
N ILE A 103 -2.26 -8.75 10.77
CA ILE A 103 -3.02 -7.90 11.70
C ILE A 103 -3.79 -6.84 10.93
N GLU A 104 -3.12 -6.11 10.04
CA GLU A 104 -3.77 -5.03 9.28
C GLU A 104 -4.76 -5.57 8.26
N TYR A 105 -4.40 -6.64 7.53
CA TYR A 105 -5.29 -7.26 6.55
C TYR A 105 -6.61 -7.73 7.19
N ALA A 106 -6.61 -8.10 8.48
CA ALA A 106 -7.83 -8.46 9.20
C ALA A 106 -8.89 -7.34 9.20
N ALA A 107 -8.49 -6.06 9.16
CA ALA A 107 -9.41 -4.93 9.04
C ALA A 107 -10.08 -4.85 7.66
N PHE A 108 -9.43 -5.40 6.64
CA PHE A 108 -9.87 -5.33 5.25
C PHE A 108 -10.63 -6.57 4.76
N ARG A 109 -10.61 -7.68 5.51
CA ARG A 109 -11.20 -8.97 5.10
C ARG A 109 -12.65 -8.87 4.62
N ALA A 110 -13.45 -7.99 5.24
CA ALA A 110 -14.86 -7.81 4.88
C ALA A 110 -15.06 -7.24 3.47
N PHE A 111 -14.06 -6.54 2.92
CA PHE A 111 -14.12 -5.91 1.60
C PHE A 111 -13.59 -6.80 0.46
N GLN A 112 -13.09 -8.01 0.79
CA GLN A 112 -12.49 -8.96 -0.16
C GLN A 112 -11.56 -8.29 -1.21
N PRO A 113 -10.49 -7.59 -0.77
CA PRO A 113 -9.62 -6.82 -1.66
C PRO A 113 -9.06 -7.64 -2.81
N LYS A 114 -9.17 -7.12 -4.04
CA LYS A 114 -8.57 -7.74 -5.23
C LYS A 114 -7.10 -7.41 -5.41
N ILE A 115 -6.68 -6.27 -4.86
CA ILE A 115 -5.30 -5.77 -4.91
C ILE A 115 -4.88 -5.46 -3.48
N LEU A 116 -3.61 -5.74 -3.16
CA LEU A 116 -2.97 -5.35 -1.91
C LEU A 116 -1.69 -4.58 -2.22
N LEU A 117 -1.57 -3.37 -1.66
CA LEU A 117 -0.45 -2.47 -1.94
C LEU A 117 0.55 -2.47 -0.78
N LEU A 118 1.83 -2.68 -1.10
CA LEU A 118 2.92 -2.54 -0.15
C LEU A 118 3.12 -1.07 0.18
N HIS A 119 3.16 -0.76 1.47
CA HIS A 119 3.35 0.58 1.99
C HIS A 119 4.66 1.23 1.48
N PRO A 120 4.65 2.52 1.08
CA PRO A 120 5.79 3.13 0.40
C PRO A 120 7.06 3.17 1.24
N GLN A 121 6.96 3.48 2.53
CA GLN A 121 8.12 3.49 3.44
C GLN A 121 8.78 2.10 3.55
N ILE A 122 8.00 1.01 3.51
CA ILE A 122 8.56 -0.35 3.54
C ILE A 122 9.14 -0.72 2.19
N ALA A 123 8.44 -0.42 1.11
CA ALA A 123 8.92 -0.67 -0.24
C ALA A 123 10.26 0.04 -0.50
N ASP A 124 10.33 1.33 -0.17
CA ASP A 124 11.50 2.17 -0.41
C ASP A 124 12.70 1.74 0.44
N LEU A 125 12.48 1.42 1.73
CA LEU A 125 13.54 0.89 2.59
C LEU A 125 14.04 -0.47 2.09
N ALA A 126 13.11 -1.38 1.75
CA ALA A 126 13.47 -2.69 1.24
C ALA A 126 14.23 -2.59 -0.10
N LEU A 127 13.82 -1.67 -0.97
CA LEU A 127 14.47 -1.42 -2.25
C LEU A 127 15.89 -0.86 -2.06
N ALA A 128 16.06 0.12 -1.17
CA ALA A 128 17.34 0.73 -0.87
C ALA A 128 18.35 -0.27 -0.28
N LEU A 129 17.87 -1.26 0.49
CA LEU A 129 18.67 -2.30 1.12
C LEU A 129 18.80 -3.58 0.29
N ASP A 130 18.37 -3.57 -0.98
CA ASP A 130 18.37 -4.71 -1.90
C ASP A 130 17.66 -5.97 -1.34
N GLN A 131 16.61 -5.75 -0.52
CA GLN A 131 15.92 -6.80 0.24
C GLN A 131 14.88 -7.55 -0.60
N ARG A 132 15.34 -8.35 -1.57
CA ARG A 132 14.49 -9.24 -2.40
C ARG A 132 13.46 -10.03 -1.58
N ARG A 133 13.86 -10.54 -0.40
CA ARG A 133 13.00 -11.38 0.46
C ARG A 133 11.73 -10.67 0.93
N VAL A 134 11.76 -9.34 1.09
CA VAL A 134 10.58 -8.56 1.50
C VAL A 134 9.54 -8.54 0.38
N PHE A 135 9.96 -8.21 -0.84
CA PHE A 135 9.05 -8.19 -2.01
C PHE A 135 8.52 -9.59 -2.33
N ALA A 136 9.39 -10.59 -2.37
CA ALA A 136 8.99 -11.98 -2.65
C ALA A 136 8.04 -12.53 -1.58
N GLY A 137 8.33 -12.26 -0.30
CA GLY A 137 7.49 -12.69 0.82
C GLY A 137 6.12 -12.01 0.81
N PHE A 138 6.08 -10.70 0.57
CA PHE A 138 4.84 -9.95 0.41
C PHE A 138 4.00 -10.47 -0.76
N ALA A 139 4.61 -10.64 -1.93
CA ALA A 139 3.93 -11.12 -3.12
C ALA A 139 3.38 -12.54 -2.98
N ALA A 140 4.10 -13.41 -2.27
CA ALA A 140 3.63 -14.75 -1.94
C ALA A 140 2.48 -14.72 -0.93
N ALA A 141 2.57 -13.89 0.11
CA ALA A 141 1.51 -13.74 1.11
C ALA A 141 0.22 -13.20 0.49
N ALA A 142 0.31 -12.13 -0.31
CA ALA A 142 -0.82 -11.53 -1.01
C ALA A 142 -1.61 -12.56 -1.82
N ARG A 143 -0.91 -13.33 -2.66
CA ARG A 143 -1.55 -14.35 -3.50
C ARG A 143 -2.09 -15.53 -2.70
N ARG A 144 -1.24 -16.17 -1.88
CA ARG A 144 -1.55 -17.47 -1.28
C ARG A 144 -2.46 -17.37 -0.06
N ARG A 145 -2.31 -16.31 0.74
CA ARG A 145 -3.02 -16.17 2.03
C ARG A 145 -4.31 -15.38 1.89
N TRP A 146 -4.33 -14.41 0.97
CA TRP A 146 -5.41 -13.43 0.88
C TRP A 146 -6.10 -13.39 -0.49
N GLY A 147 -5.58 -14.12 -1.48
CA GLY A 147 -6.16 -14.16 -2.83
C GLY A 147 -6.12 -12.81 -3.56
N ALA A 148 -5.23 -11.90 -3.16
CA ALA A 148 -5.10 -10.56 -3.71
C ALA A 148 -3.85 -10.45 -4.61
N ALA A 149 -3.95 -9.64 -5.66
CA ALA A 149 -2.82 -9.29 -6.50
C ALA A 149 -1.88 -8.34 -5.74
N PRO A 150 -0.57 -8.62 -5.66
CA PRO A 150 0.37 -7.72 -5.00
C PRO A 150 0.64 -6.51 -5.87
N GLY A 151 0.69 -5.34 -5.24
CA GLY A 151 1.20 -4.11 -5.81
C GLY A 151 2.08 -3.36 -4.83
N VAL A 152 2.74 -2.30 -5.29
CA VAL A 152 3.66 -1.50 -4.48
C VAL A 152 3.33 -0.03 -4.64
N CYS A 153 3.13 0.68 -3.53
CA CYS A 153 3.18 2.13 -3.51
C CYS A 153 4.64 2.56 -3.44
N THR A 154 5.13 3.42 -4.32
CA THR A 154 6.51 3.92 -4.26
C THR A 154 6.69 5.15 -5.12
N HIS A 155 7.65 6.02 -4.77
CA HIS A 155 8.15 7.06 -5.67
C HIS A 155 9.33 6.55 -6.54
N ASN A 156 9.87 5.38 -6.20
CA ASN A 156 11.05 4.75 -6.76
C ASN A 156 10.72 3.76 -7.88
N PHE A 157 9.67 4.03 -8.67
CA PHE A 157 9.14 3.09 -9.65
C PHE A 157 10.18 2.58 -10.64
N GLY A 158 11.05 3.45 -11.18
CA GLY A 158 12.07 3.04 -12.13
C GLY A 158 13.11 2.07 -11.53
N TRP A 159 13.56 2.36 -10.30
CA TRP A 159 14.46 1.46 -9.56
C TRP A 159 13.77 0.15 -9.19
N MET A 160 12.52 0.24 -8.73
CA MET A 160 11.73 -0.93 -8.35
C MET A 160 11.51 -1.86 -9.55
N ALA A 161 11.07 -1.32 -10.69
CA ALA A 161 10.81 -2.12 -11.90
C ALA A 161 12.06 -2.87 -12.35
N GLN A 162 13.23 -2.21 -12.32
CA GLN A 162 14.51 -2.83 -12.62
C GLN A 162 14.82 -3.97 -11.63
N ARG A 163 14.78 -3.69 -10.32
CA ARG A 163 15.13 -4.68 -9.29
C ARG A 163 14.19 -5.87 -9.25
N LEU A 164 12.88 -5.67 -9.42
CA LEU A 164 11.91 -6.75 -9.52
C LEU A 164 12.23 -7.69 -10.69
N SER A 165 12.64 -7.13 -11.84
CA SER A 165 13.09 -7.91 -12.99
C SER A 165 14.36 -8.71 -12.67
N GLU A 166 15.39 -8.07 -12.12
CA GLU A 166 16.66 -8.72 -11.73
C GLU A 166 16.45 -9.85 -10.70
N TRP A 167 15.55 -9.63 -9.74
CA TRP A 167 15.24 -10.62 -8.71
C TRP A 167 14.29 -11.73 -9.17
N GLY A 168 13.69 -11.61 -10.36
CA GLY A 168 12.63 -12.50 -10.82
C GLY A 168 11.40 -12.49 -9.91
N VAL A 169 11.10 -11.34 -9.29
CA VAL A 169 9.92 -11.17 -8.42
C VAL A 169 8.79 -10.58 -9.25
N ASP A 170 7.75 -11.39 -9.46
CA ASP A 170 6.58 -10.98 -10.21
C ASP A 170 5.68 -10.06 -9.35
N ILE A 171 5.87 -8.75 -9.46
CA ILE A 171 4.91 -7.75 -8.98
C ILE A 171 4.74 -6.73 -10.11
N ARG A 172 3.51 -6.61 -10.62
CA ARG A 172 3.21 -5.78 -11.79
C ARG A 172 2.37 -4.56 -11.48
N ILE A 173 1.76 -4.51 -10.30
CA ILE A 173 0.93 -3.38 -9.90
C ILE A 173 1.81 -2.37 -9.17
N ALA A 174 1.76 -1.11 -9.59
CA ALA A 174 2.45 -0.02 -8.92
C ALA A 174 1.52 1.17 -8.74
N MET A 175 1.54 1.79 -7.57
CA MET A 175 0.96 3.10 -7.33
C MET A 175 2.12 4.08 -7.18
N THR A 176 2.30 4.97 -8.17
CA THR A 176 3.49 5.82 -8.28
C THR A 176 3.15 7.16 -8.91
N PRO A 177 3.90 8.24 -8.60
CA PRO A 177 3.80 9.50 -9.30
C PRO A 177 3.98 9.33 -10.81
N VAL A 178 3.06 9.93 -11.58
CA VAL A 178 3.16 10.04 -13.03
C VAL A 178 2.69 11.43 -13.43
N ASN A 179 3.59 12.29 -13.89
CA ASN A 179 3.27 13.65 -14.29
C ASN A 179 4.24 14.14 -15.38
N ARG A 180 3.90 15.24 -16.03
CA ARG A 180 4.70 15.78 -17.14
C ARG A 180 6.04 16.32 -16.66
N GLU A 181 6.11 16.82 -15.44
CA GLU A 181 7.28 17.52 -14.89
C GLU A 181 8.35 16.52 -14.41
N GLY A 182 7.99 15.25 -14.23
CA GLY A 182 8.88 14.26 -13.62
C GLY A 182 8.97 14.39 -12.10
N TRP A 183 8.08 15.16 -11.47
CA TRP A 183 8.10 15.38 -10.03
C TRP A 183 7.85 14.06 -9.29
N ARG A 184 8.75 13.73 -8.35
CA ARG A 184 8.79 12.46 -7.62
C ARG A 184 8.81 11.19 -8.50
N MET A 185 9.10 11.29 -9.80
CA MET A 185 9.36 10.14 -10.66
C MET A 185 10.84 9.75 -10.54
N LYS A 186 11.15 8.72 -9.75
CA LYS A 186 12.54 8.33 -9.46
C LYS A 186 12.98 7.04 -10.18
N PRO A 187 14.26 6.91 -10.63
CA PRO A 187 15.38 7.86 -10.47
C PRO A 187 15.19 9.20 -11.16
N ASP A 188 14.60 9.13 -12.34
CA ASP A 188 14.35 10.25 -13.22
C ASP A 188 13.10 9.93 -14.08
N ARG A 189 12.59 10.96 -14.74
CA ARG A 189 11.40 10.88 -15.57
C ARG A 189 11.57 9.87 -16.72
N GLN A 190 12.68 9.92 -17.45
CA GLN A 190 12.90 9.10 -18.65
C GLN A 190 12.92 7.60 -18.32
N THR A 191 13.61 7.23 -17.24
CA THR A 191 13.65 5.86 -16.73
C THR A 191 12.27 5.37 -16.32
N CYS A 192 11.49 6.20 -15.63
CA CYS A 192 10.11 5.84 -15.26
C CYS A 192 9.25 5.66 -16.51
N GLU A 193 9.27 6.62 -17.43
CA GLU A 193 8.48 6.56 -18.67
C GLU A 193 8.81 5.32 -19.52
N ARG A 194 10.06 4.87 -19.54
CA ARG A 194 10.44 3.61 -20.21
C ARG A 194 9.63 2.42 -19.68
N TYR A 195 9.48 2.30 -18.37
CA TYR A 195 8.67 1.25 -17.75
C TYR A 195 7.17 1.53 -17.82
N LEU A 196 6.75 2.79 -17.86
CA LEU A 196 5.33 3.15 -18.06
C LEU A 196 4.82 2.81 -19.47
N ARG A 197 5.71 2.64 -20.45
CA ARG A 197 5.37 2.16 -21.80
C ARG A 197 5.25 0.63 -21.88
N ASP A 198 5.68 -0.10 -20.86
CA ASP A 198 5.62 -1.56 -20.81
C ASP A 198 4.26 -2.04 -20.28
N GLU A 199 3.43 -2.59 -21.17
CA GLU A 199 2.07 -3.06 -20.86
C GLU A 199 2.00 -4.20 -19.84
N ARG A 200 3.13 -4.81 -19.52
CA ARG A 200 3.19 -5.84 -18.47
C ARG A 200 3.00 -5.23 -17.08
N PHE A 201 3.20 -3.92 -16.92
CA PHE A 201 2.87 -3.21 -15.68
C PHE A 201 1.42 -2.71 -15.70
N CYS A 202 0.82 -2.67 -14.50
CA CYS A 202 -0.49 -2.11 -14.24
C CYS A 202 -0.33 -0.97 -13.22
N VAL A 203 -0.28 0.26 -13.71
CA VAL A 203 0.04 1.44 -12.92
C VAL A 203 -1.23 2.17 -12.51
N ILE A 204 -1.31 2.47 -11.22
CA ILE A 204 -2.20 3.45 -10.61
C ILE A 204 -1.39 4.75 -10.54
N ALA A 205 -1.64 5.68 -11.47
CA ALA A 205 -0.94 6.95 -11.49
C ALA A 205 -1.38 7.80 -10.30
N ASP A 206 -0.47 8.05 -9.36
CA ASP A 206 -0.67 8.97 -8.25
C ASP A 206 -0.38 10.39 -8.74
N LEU A 207 -1.41 11.25 -8.81
CA LEU A 207 -1.25 12.60 -9.34
C LEU A 207 -1.02 13.56 -8.18
N PRO A 208 0.20 14.11 -8.05
CA PRO A 208 0.52 15.01 -6.96
C PRO A 208 -0.13 16.36 -7.22
N GLY A 209 -1.27 16.60 -6.58
CA GLY A 209 -1.89 17.93 -6.61
C GLY A 209 -1.00 18.95 -5.90
N VAL A 210 -0.49 19.95 -6.60
CA VAL A 210 0.16 21.12 -5.99
C VAL A 210 -0.89 22.21 -5.83
N GLY A 211 -1.52 22.29 -4.65
CA GLY A 211 -2.51 23.33 -4.31
C GLY A 211 -3.79 23.46 -5.15
N SER A 212 -3.95 22.78 -6.29
CA SER A 212 -5.12 22.84 -7.18
C SER A 212 -5.73 21.47 -7.51
N ARG A 213 -7.01 21.45 -7.93
CA ARG A 213 -7.63 20.24 -8.49
C ARG A 213 -6.79 19.73 -9.66
N VAL A 214 -6.52 18.43 -9.67
CA VAL A 214 -5.92 17.75 -10.82
C VAL A 214 -6.78 18.02 -12.05
N SER A 215 -6.18 18.60 -13.08
CA SER A 215 -6.83 18.94 -14.34
C SER A 215 -7.10 17.69 -15.20
N GLU A 216 -8.07 17.80 -16.10
CA GLU A 216 -8.32 16.74 -17.11
C GLU A 216 -7.09 16.52 -18.00
N GLU A 217 -6.31 17.57 -18.26
CA GLU A 217 -5.07 17.47 -19.03
C GLU A 217 -4.00 16.65 -18.31
N GLU A 218 -3.82 16.82 -17.00
CA GLU A 218 -2.90 16.00 -16.20
C GLU A 218 -3.34 14.52 -16.17
N ILE A 219 -4.65 14.27 -16.02
CA ILE A 219 -5.21 12.92 -16.08
C ILE A 219 -4.96 12.29 -17.46
N ALA A 220 -5.22 13.03 -18.54
CA ALA A 220 -5.00 12.57 -19.91
C ALA A 220 -3.52 12.29 -20.17
N ALA A 221 -2.62 13.17 -19.72
CA ALA A 221 -1.18 13.01 -19.87
C ALA A 221 -0.67 11.76 -19.15
N ALA A 222 -1.15 11.48 -17.94
CA ALA A 222 -0.78 10.26 -17.22
C ALA A 222 -1.35 9.00 -17.92
N ARG A 223 -2.60 9.06 -18.39
CA ARG A 223 -3.25 7.94 -19.10
C ARG A 223 -2.68 7.66 -20.49
N ALA A 224 -1.86 8.55 -21.04
CA ALA A 224 -1.21 8.34 -22.32
C ALA A 224 -0.18 7.19 -22.28
N PHE A 225 0.29 6.80 -21.09
CA PHE A 225 1.18 5.66 -20.92
C PHE A 225 0.43 4.33 -20.87
N ALA A 226 0.88 3.35 -21.66
CA ALA A 226 0.20 2.06 -21.81
C ALA A 226 0.06 1.27 -20.49
N ALA A 227 0.99 1.41 -19.56
CA ALA A 227 0.92 0.77 -18.25
C ALA A 227 -0.14 1.40 -17.33
N VAL A 228 -0.53 2.66 -17.53
CA VAL A 228 -1.44 3.38 -16.62
C VAL A 228 -2.89 2.93 -16.86
N LYS A 229 -3.46 2.23 -15.87
CA LYS A 229 -4.83 1.68 -15.94
C LYS A 229 -5.83 2.50 -15.14
N SER A 230 -5.37 3.16 -14.08
CA SER A 230 -6.19 4.01 -13.24
C SER A 230 -5.39 5.19 -12.70
N VAL A 231 -6.10 6.17 -12.16
CA VAL A 231 -5.52 7.38 -11.57
C VAL A 231 -6.01 7.48 -10.13
N ALA A 232 -5.10 7.73 -9.20
CA ALA A 232 -5.37 8.05 -7.82
C ALA A 232 -5.30 9.57 -7.62
N ILE A 233 -6.27 10.12 -6.91
CA ILE A 233 -6.38 11.55 -6.62
C ILE A 233 -6.52 11.68 -5.11
N ASP A 234 -5.61 12.45 -4.49
CA ASP A 234 -5.60 12.65 -3.04
C ASP A 234 -6.76 13.59 -2.61
N PRO A 235 -7.55 13.21 -1.58
CA PRO A 235 -8.57 14.08 -0.98
C PRO A 235 -8.10 15.43 -0.40
N PHE A 236 -6.82 15.61 -0.03
CA PHE A 236 -6.40 16.75 0.81
C PHE A 236 -6.37 18.13 0.13
N MET A 237 -6.86 18.23 -1.11
CA MET A 237 -6.75 19.44 -1.92
C MET A 237 -7.91 20.44 -1.72
N GLU A 238 -8.93 20.11 -0.92
CA GLU A 238 -10.11 20.99 -0.73
C GLU A 238 -10.05 21.89 0.52
N ASN A 239 -9.01 21.82 1.37
CA ASN A 239 -8.96 22.55 2.65
C ASN A 239 -7.74 23.47 2.87
N ALA A 240 -7.09 23.96 1.82
CA ALA A 240 -6.03 24.98 1.99
C ALA A 240 -6.57 26.39 2.26
N ASN A 241 -7.89 26.59 2.40
CA ASN A 241 -8.49 27.93 2.56
C ASN A 241 -9.80 27.95 3.38
N ARG A 242 -9.83 27.29 4.54
CA ARG A 242 -10.81 27.56 5.61
C ARG A 242 -10.18 27.47 6.99
#